data_AF-A0A6B3F402-F1
#
_entry.id   AF-A0A6B3F402-F1
#
_cell.length_a   1.000
_cell.length_b   1.000
_cell.length_c   1.000
_cell.angle_alpha   90.00
_cell.angle_beta   90.00
_cell.angle_gamma   90.00
#
_symmetry.space_group_name_H-M   'P 1'
#
loop_
_entity.id
_entity.type
_entity.pdbx_description
1 polymer ?
#
loop_
_entity_poly.entity_id
_entity_poly.type
_entity_poly.pdbx_seq_one_letter_code
_entity_poly.pdbx_strand_id
1 'polypeptide(L)'
;RVVRGAGADVAPLVTVEQDSVVVTAVKLADDGSGDVVVRFHEARGGRVTASLRPGFEVAGVSVTDLLERALSEGAAEVVAV
;
A
#
# COMPACT_ATOMS: atom_id res chain seq x y z
N ARG A 1 -18.25 -0.21 25.29
CA ARG A 1 -18.04 1.26 25.31
C ARG A 1 -18.13 1.76 23.87
N VAL A 2 -18.94 2.78 23.60
CA VAL A 2 -19.03 3.38 22.25
C VAL A 2 -18.11 4.61 22.21
N VAL A 3 -17.32 4.73 21.15
CA VAL A 3 -16.48 5.92 20.88
C VAL A 3 -17.07 6.61 19.65
N ARG A 4 -17.32 7.91 19.74
CA ARG A 4 -17.77 8.73 18.60
C ARG A 4 -16.55 9.36 17.95
N GLY A 5 -16.46 9.29 16.63
CA GLY A 5 -15.45 9.99 15.85
C GLY A 5 -15.66 11.51 15.86
N ALA A 6 -14.68 12.26 15.37
CA ALA A 6 -14.71 13.74 15.33
C ALA A 6 -15.75 14.32 14.36
N GLY A 7 -16.44 13.48 13.57
CA GLY A 7 -17.49 13.89 12.63
C GLY A 7 -16.99 14.44 11.30
N ALA A 8 -15.68 14.67 11.16
CA ALA A 8 -15.05 14.99 9.88
C ALA A 8 -14.69 13.71 9.11
N ASP A 9 -14.78 13.78 7.78
CA ASP A 9 -14.32 12.71 6.89
C ASP A 9 -12.80 12.55 7.00
N VAL A 10 -12.35 11.30 7.06
CA VAL A 10 -10.93 10.95 7.08
C VAL A 10 -10.57 10.45 5.69
N ALA A 11 -9.69 11.19 4.99
CA ALA A 11 -9.17 10.76 3.71
C ALA A 11 -8.39 9.43 3.85
N PRO A 12 -8.51 8.51 2.88
CA PRO A 12 -7.77 7.26 2.92
C PRO A 12 -6.27 7.48 2.74
N LEU A 13 -5.45 6.72 3.46
CA LEU A 13 -4.00 6.73 3.25
C LEU A 13 -3.62 6.14 1.89
N VAL A 14 -4.36 5.11 1.45
CA VAL A 14 -4.18 4.45 0.15
C VAL A 14 -5.55 4.05 -0.38
N THR A 15 -5.80 4.31 -1.66
CA THR A 15 -6.95 3.81 -2.41
C THR A 15 -6.49 2.73 -3.39
N VAL A 16 -7.31 1.71 -3.62
CA VAL A 16 -7.04 0.64 -4.60
C VAL A 16 -8.19 0.57 -5.60
N GLU A 17 -7.90 0.58 -6.90
CA GLU A 17 -8.92 0.60 -7.97
C GLU A 17 -9.32 -0.81 -8.46
N GLN A 18 -8.98 -1.86 -7.71
CA GLN A 18 -9.27 -3.25 -8.02
C GLN A 18 -9.91 -3.98 -6.83
N ASP A 19 -11.19 -4.34 -6.96
CA ASP A 19 -11.98 -5.02 -5.93
C ASP A 19 -11.43 -6.39 -5.49
N SER A 20 -10.57 -7.01 -6.30
CA SER A 20 -9.95 -8.29 -5.96
C SER A 20 -8.62 -8.12 -5.22
N VAL A 21 -8.12 -6.89 -5.10
CA VAL A 21 -6.88 -6.58 -4.38
C VAL A 21 -7.20 -6.01 -2.99
N VAL A 22 -6.63 -6.62 -1.97
CA VAL A 22 -6.86 -6.26 -0.57
C VAL A 22 -5.57 -5.74 0.06
N VAL A 23 -5.62 -4.52 0.58
CA VAL A 23 -4.56 -3.97 1.46
C VAL A 23 -4.67 -4.65 2.83
N THR A 24 -3.59 -5.31 3.24
CA THR A 24 -3.51 -6.03 4.52
C THR A 24 -2.71 -5.30 5.57
N ALA A 25 -1.86 -4.34 5.17
CA ALA A 25 -1.15 -3.49 6.09
C ALA A 25 -0.81 -2.14 5.43
N VAL A 26 -0.90 -1.09 6.24
CA VAL A 26 -0.29 0.23 6.00
C VAL A 26 0.45 0.59 7.28
N LYS A 27 1.75 0.83 7.18
CA LYS A 27 2.58 1.17 8.33
C LYS A 27 3.77 2.03 7.91
N LEU A 28 4.42 2.68 8.87
CA LEU A 28 5.75 3.21 8.66
C LEU A 28 6.76 2.06 8.52
N ALA A 29 7.82 2.28 7.76
CA ALA A 29 8.95 1.37 7.68
C ALA A 29 9.62 1.20 9.06
N ASP A 30 10.07 -0.01 9.34
CA ASP A 30 10.63 -0.37 10.65
C ASP A 30 12.05 0.19 10.86
N ASP A 31 12.70 0.61 9.77
CA ASP A 31 14.03 1.24 9.80
C ASP A 31 14.02 2.71 10.24
N GLY A 32 12.83 3.29 10.46
CA GLY A 32 12.66 4.66 10.90
C GLY A 32 12.91 5.73 9.82
N SER A 33 13.03 5.33 8.55
CA SER A 33 13.15 6.23 7.40
C SER A 33 12.00 7.23 7.27
N GLY A 34 10.82 6.84 7.76
CA GLY A 34 9.57 7.56 7.51
C GLY A 34 8.85 7.11 6.24
N ASP A 35 9.41 6.16 5.49
CA ASP A 35 8.75 5.55 4.34
C ASP A 35 7.49 4.80 4.77
N VAL A 36 6.52 4.71 3.87
CA VAL A 36 5.26 4.00 4.11
C VAL A 36 5.28 2.65 3.40
N VAL A 37 5.12 1.58 4.18
CA VAL A 37 4.98 0.22 3.67
C VAL A 37 3.50 -0.08 3.46
N VAL A 38 3.15 -0.45 2.23
CA VAL A 38 1.79 -0.89 1.86
C VAL A 38 1.86 -2.34 1.40
N ARG A 39 1.26 -3.24 2.19
CA ARG A 39 1.16 -4.66 1.82
C ARG A 39 -0.22 -4.96 1.27
N PHE A 40 -0.26 -5.52 0.07
CA PHE A 40 -1.50 -5.92 -0.60
C PHE A 40 -1.34 -7.29 -1.27
N HIS A 41 -2.48 -7.90 -1.62
CA HIS A 41 -2.51 -9.18 -2.33
C HIS A 41 -3.79 -9.31 -3.15
N GLU A 42 -3.74 -10.18 -4.16
CA GLU A 42 -4.92 -10.61 -4.89
C GLU A 42 -5.65 -11.68 -4.06
N ALA A 43 -6.93 -11.47 -3.79
CA ALA A 43 -7.71 -12.26 -2.83
C ALA A 43 -8.63 -13.31 -3.50
N ARG A 44 -8.64 -13.41 -4.83
CA ARG A 44 -9.52 -14.30 -5.61
C ARG A 44 -8.75 -15.38 -6.40
N GLY A 45 -7.43 -15.47 -6.25
CA GLY A 45 -6.56 -16.44 -6.93
C GLY A 45 -6.18 -16.07 -8.37
N GLY A 46 -6.41 -14.81 -8.78
CA GLY A 46 -6.17 -14.33 -10.14
C GLY A 46 -4.80 -13.65 -10.33
N ARG A 47 -4.42 -13.44 -11.60
CA ARG A 47 -3.38 -12.49 -11.99
C ARG A 47 -4.07 -11.21 -12.45
N VAL A 48 -3.74 -10.08 -11.83
CA VAL A 48 -4.35 -8.78 -12.12
C VAL A 48 -3.30 -7.68 -12.13
N THR A 49 -3.56 -6.63 -12.90
CA THR A 49 -2.91 -5.33 -12.72
C THR A 49 -3.76 -4.52 -11.76
N ALA A 50 -3.13 -3.85 -10.80
CA ALA A 50 -3.82 -3.03 -9.82
C ALA A 50 -3.22 -1.62 -9.73
N SER A 51 -4.08 -0.62 -9.62
CA SER A 51 -3.68 0.76 -9.38
C SER A 51 -3.86 1.09 -7.90
N LEU A 52 -2.78 1.52 -7.25
CA LEU A 52 -2.79 2.03 -5.89
C LEU A 52 -2.55 3.54 -5.93
N ARG A 53 -3.38 4.32 -5.25
CA ARG A 53 -3.23 5.77 -5.12
C ARG A 53 -2.93 6.16 -3.68
N PRO A 54 -1.73 6.67 -3.38
CA PRO A 54 -1.41 7.22 -2.06
C PRO A 54 -2.19 8.52 -1.83
N GLY A 55 -2.67 8.73 -0.61
CA GLY A 55 -3.29 9.98 -0.15
C GLY A 55 -2.29 11.04 0.33
N PHE A 56 -1.01 10.86 0.00
CA PHE A 56 0.13 11.67 0.42
C PHE A 56 1.15 11.77 -0.71
N GLU A 57 2.08 12.73 -0.61
CA GLU A 57 3.13 12.91 -1.62
C GLU A 57 4.10 11.73 -1.63
N VAL A 58 4.43 11.24 -2.83
CA VAL A 58 5.33 10.10 -3.02
C VAL A 58 6.52 10.53 -3.86
N ALA A 59 7.72 10.38 -3.30
CA ALA A 59 8.98 10.68 -3.98
C ALA A 59 9.46 9.53 -4.88
N GLY A 60 9.04 8.30 -4.57
CA GLY A 60 9.39 7.09 -5.32
C GLY A 60 8.71 5.87 -4.73
N VAL A 61 8.76 4.76 -5.46
CA VAL A 61 8.19 3.47 -5.01
C VAL A 61 9.20 2.37 -5.30
N SER A 62 9.37 1.46 -4.35
CA SER A 62 10.15 0.24 -4.51
C SER A 62 9.32 -0.96 -4.07
N VAL A 63 9.51 -2.10 -4.73
CA VAL A 63 8.89 -3.35 -4.30
C VAL A 63 9.80 -4.02 -3.29
N THR A 64 9.24 -4.39 -2.15
CA THR A 64 9.99 -5.07 -1.08
C THR A 64 9.43 -6.46 -0.80
N ASP A 65 10.24 -7.27 -0.14
CA ASP A 65 9.74 -8.47 0.52
C ASP A 65 9.01 -8.14 1.83
N LEU A 66 8.56 -9.19 2.54
CA LEU A 66 7.87 -9.04 3.82
C LEU A 66 8.77 -8.53 4.97
N LEU A 67 10.08 -8.47 4.76
CA LEU A 67 11.07 -7.93 5.69
C LEU A 67 11.55 -6.54 5.25
N GLU A 68 10.82 -5.87 4.33
CA GLU A 68 11.09 -4.51 3.85
C GLU A 68 12.39 -4.37 3.04
N ARG A 69 12.94 -5.49 2.57
CA ARG A 69 14.14 -5.48 1.74
C ARG A 69 13.74 -5.33 0.28
N ALA A 70 14.39 -4.42 -0.44
CA ALA A 70 14.16 -4.22 -1.85
C ALA A 70 14.35 -5.54 -2.64
N LEU A 71 13.38 -5.86 -3.49
CA LEU A 71 13.48 -6.98 -4.41
C LEU A 71 14.39 -6.61 -5.58
N SER A 72 15.12 -7.61 -6.10
CA SER A 72 15.88 -7.45 -7.34
C SER A 72 14.93 -7.16 -8.51
N GLU A 73 15.40 -6.39 -9.49
CA GLU A 73 14.66 -6.10 -10.71
C GLU A 73 14.07 -7.37 -11.34
N GLY A 74 12.76 -7.35 -11.65
CA GLY A 74 12.05 -8.45 -12.30
C GLY A 74 11.10 -9.28 -11.41
N ALA A 75 11.08 -9.07 -10.08
CA ALA A 75 10.20 -9.82 -9.18
C ALA A 75 8.74 -9.33 -9.16
N ALA A 76 8.53 -8.02 -9.34
CA ALA A 76 7.23 -7.40 -9.60
C ALA A 76 7.45 -6.06 -10.28
N GLU A 77 6.62 -5.72 -11.25
CA GLU A 77 6.66 -4.43 -11.94
C GLU A 77 5.75 -3.44 -11.22
N VAL A 78 6.32 -2.32 -10.76
CA VAL A 78 5.54 -1.17 -10.30
C VAL A 78 5.89 0.00 -11.21
N VAL A 79 4.87 0.56 -11.84
CA VAL A 79 4.98 1.77 -12.65
C VAL A 79 4.36 2.91 -11.84
N ALA A 80 5.20 3.84 -11.39
CA ALA A 80 4.72 5.11 -10.84
C ALA A 80 4.37 6.02 -12.03
N VAL A 81 3.09 6.41 -12.13
CA VAL A 81 2.55 7.30 -13.18
C VAL A 81 2.15 8.63 -12.55
#